data_AF-A0A2T9X1P1-F1
#
_entry.id   AF-A0A2T9X1P1-F1
#
_cell.length_a   1.000
_cell.length_b   1.000
_cell.length_c   1.000
_cell.angle_alpha   90.00
_cell.angle_beta   90.00
_cell.angle_gamma   90.00
#
_symmetry.space_group_name_H-M   'P 1'
#
loop_
_entity.id
_entity.type
_entity.pdbx_description
1 polymer ?
#
loop_
_entity_poly.entity_id
_entity_poly.type
_entity_poly.pdbx_seq_one_letter_code
_entity_poly.pdbx_strand_id
1 'polypeptide(L)'
;MKKIYVFYTPKRIVNSEDYEVEILEKVSKKFKLGRLLRYDSVSYDEGGITYLKGLFERGKAIVKFKEGGEAIALVKKYKRTFRIWI
;
A
#
# COMPACT_ATOMS: atom_id res chain seq x y z
N MET A 1 -6.61 -10.27 10.82
CA MET A 1 -7.73 -9.95 9.91
C MET A 1 -7.19 -9.30 8.66
N LYS A 2 -7.76 -9.65 7.50
CA LYS A 2 -7.56 -8.94 6.24
C LYS A 2 -8.66 -7.88 6.10
N LYS A 3 -8.35 -6.73 5.52
CA LYS A 3 -9.31 -5.67 5.18
C LYS A 3 -9.12 -5.25 3.74
N ILE A 4 -10.21 -4.90 3.06
CA ILE A 4 -10.19 -4.33 1.71
C ILE A 4 -10.51 -2.84 1.83
N TYR A 5 -9.86 -2.02 1.01
CA TYR A 5 -10.07 -0.59 0.94
C TYR A 5 -10.09 -0.12 -0.51
N VAL A 6 -11.17 0.53 -0.92
CA VAL A 6 -11.32 1.13 -2.25
C VAL A 6 -11.17 2.64 -2.13
N PHE A 7 -10.40 3.25 -3.03
CA PHE A 7 -10.14 4.69 -3.05
C PHE A 7 -9.73 5.16 -4.45
N TYR A 8 -9.67 6.48 -4.65
CA TYR A 8 -9.14 7.07 -5.89
C TYR A 8 -7.69 7.51 -5.70
N THR A 9 -6.85 7.24 -6.70
CA THR A 9 -5.48 7.73 -6.74
C THR A 9 -5.44 9.18 -7.23
N PRO A 10 -4.53 10.02 -6.72
CA PRO A 10 -4.36 11.36 -7.27
C PRO A 10 -3.89 11.26 -8.73
N LYS A 11 -4.07 12.32 -9.52
CA LYS A 11 -3.37 12.41 -10.80
C LYS A 11 -1.87 12.45 -10.52
N ARG A 12 -1.08 11.78 -11.36
CA ARG A 12 0.38 11.76 -11.22
C ARG A 12 0.93 13.16 -11.58
N ILE A 13 1.39 13.88 -10.57
CA ILE A 13 2.04 15.19 -10.70
C ILE A 13 3.55 15.08 -10.39
N VAL A 14 3.96 13.95 -9.82
CA VAL A 14 5.34 13.66 -9.36
C VAL A 14 5.91 12.43 -10.07
N ASN A 15 7.19 12.13 -9.83
CA ASN A 15 7.85 10.95 -10.39
C ASN A 15 7.18 9.64 -9.92
N SER A 16 7.40 8.54 -10.65
CA SER A 16 6.72 7.24 -10.45
C SER A 16 6.89 6.74 -9.01
N GLU A 17 8.11 6.77 -8.50
CA GLU A 17 8.42 6.26 -7.17
C GLU A 17 7.75 7.07 -6.06
N ASP A 18 7.86 8.41 -6.11
CA ASP A 18 7.23 9.29 -5.12
C ASP A 18 5.71 9.12 -5.10
N TYR A 19 5.12 8.96 -6.28
CA TYR A 19 3.69 8.72 -6.45
C TYR A 19 3.24 7.38 -5.85
N GLU A 20 4.00 6.30 -6.08
CA GLU A 20 3.73 4.98 -5.52
C GLU A 20 3.87 4.96 -3.99
N VAL A 21 4.89 5.64 -3.47
CA VAL A 21 5.09 5.82 -2.03
C VAL A 21 3.93 6.59 -1.41
N GLU A 22 3.46 7.68 -2.03
CA GLU A 22 2.32 8.47 -1.54
C GLU A 22 1.04 7.61 -1.41
N ILE A 23 0.79 6.73 -2.38
CA ILE A 23 -0.34 5.78 -2.34
C ILE A 23 -0.21 4.85 -1.14
N LEU A 24 0.97 4.26 -0.94
CA LEU A 24 1.23 3.35 0.18
C LEU A 24 1.13 4.06 1.54
N GLU A 25 1.57 5.31 1.63
CA GLU A 25 1.47 6.12 2.85
C GLU A 25 0.01 6.44 3.20
N LYS A 26 -0.84 6.75 2.22
CA LYS A 26 -2.30 6.92 2.44
C LYS A 26 -2.92 5.67 3.06
N VAL A 27 -2.57 4.50 2.52
CA VAL A 27 -3.02 3.21 3.07
C VAL A 27 -2.47 3.01 4.49
N SER A 28 -1.18 3.31 4.73
CA SER A 28 -0.58 3.20 6.05
C SER A 28 -1.27 4.08 7.09
N LYS A 29 -1.50 5.36 6.77
CA LYS A 29 -2.15 6.34 7.66
C LYS A 29 -3.55 5.88 8.03
N LYS A 30 -4.34 5.43 7.06
CA LYS A 30 -5.71 4.93 7.28
C LYS A 30 -5.74 3.70 8.18
N PHE A 31 -4.81 2.77 7.96
CA PHE A 31 -4.78 1.52 8.71
C PHE A 31 -3.82 1.53 9.90
N LYS A 32 -3.13 2.63 10.20
CA LYS A 32 -2.11 2.73 11.25
C LYS A 32 -1.04 1.61 11.12
N LEU A 33 -0.47 1.44 9.93
CA LEU A 33 0.51 0.38 9.63
C LEU A 33 1.93 0.72 10.06
N GLY A 34 2.22 1.99 10.34
CA GLY A 34 3.55 2.46 10.75
C GLY A 34 4.41 2.85 9.56
N ARG A 35 5.73 2.88 9.76
CA ARG A 35 6.69 3.25 8.72
C ARG A 35 6.73 2.19 7.61
N LEU A 36 6.84 2.64 6.35
CA LEU A 36 7.12 1.78 5.20
C LEU A 36 8.59 1.31 5.29
N LEU A 37 8.80 0.00 5.28
CA LEU A 37 10.13 -0.59 5.38
C LEU A 37 10.68 -0.93 4.00
N ARG A 38 9.81 -1.42 3.11
CA ARG A 38 10.13 -1.78 1.73
C ARG A 38 8.84 -1.83 0.92
N TYR A 39 8.95 -1.57 -0.37
CA TYR A 39 7.90 -1.92 -1.32
C TYR A 39 8.48 -2.53 -2.59
N ASP A 40 7.65 -3.24 -3.34
CA ASP A 40 7.92 -3.68 -4.71
C ASP A 40 6.76 -3.22 -5.60
N SER A 41 7.05 -2.86 -6.85
CA SER A 41 6.09 -2.40 -7.87
C SER A 41 6.15 -3.27 -9.12
N VAL A 42 4.99 -3.60 -9.68
CA VAL A 42 4.87 -4.28 -10.98
C VAL A 42 3.78 -3.59 -11.78
N SER A 43 4.17 -2.98 -12.89
CA SER A 43 3.27 -2.33 -13.84
C SER A 43 3.01 -3.25 -15.03
N TYR A 44 1.75 -3.30 -15.47
CA TYR A 44 1.32 -4.01 -16.66
C TYR A 44 0.83 -3.00 -17.69
N ASP A 45 1.43 -3.02 -18.89
CA ASP A 45 1.08 -2.11 -19.98
C ASP A 45 -0.36 -2.32 -20.47
N GLU A 46 -0.88 -3.55 -20.39
CA GLU A 46 -2.28 -3.84 -20.68
C GLU A 46 -3.21 -3.25 -19.60
N GLY A 47 -3.80 -2.10 -19.92
CA GLY A 47 -4.81 -1.43 -19.09
C GLY A 47 -4.27 -0.38 -18.11
N GLY A 48 -2.95 -0.16 -18.09
CA GLY A 48 -2.30 0.84 -17.22
C GLY A 48 -2.49 0.51 -15.74
N ILE A 49 -2.39 -0.77 -15.39
CA ILE A 49 -2.61 -1.26 -14.02
C ILE A 49 -1.26 -1.49 -13.36
N THR A 50 -1.10 -0.92 -12.17
CA THR A 50 0.09 -1.11 -11.34
C THR A 50 -0.28 -1.80 -10.04
N TYR A 51 0.58 -2.73 -9.62
CA TYR A 51 0.48 -3.42 -8.34
C TYR A 51 1.63 -2.99 -7.43
N LEU A 52 1.29 -2.53 -6.23
CA LEU A 52 2.25 -2.22 -5.17
C LEU A 52 2.12 -3.22 -4.04
N LYS A 53 3.26 -3.67 -3.55
CA LYS A 53 3.33 -4.50 -2.35
C LYS A 53 4.16 -3.77 -1.30
N GLY A 54 3.50 -3.13 -0.35
CA GLY A 54 4.15 -2.44 0.76
C GLY A 54 4.28 -3.31 2.00
N LEU A 55 5.49 -3.37 2.57
CA LEU A 55 5.77 -3.96 3.88
C LEU A 55 5.95 -2.83 4.90
N PHE A 56 5.20 -2.89 6.00
CA PHE A 56 5.21 -1.90 7.06
C PHE A 56 5.53 -2.56 8.40
N GLU A 57 5.90 -1.76 9.40
CA GLU A 57 6.20 -2.23 10.75
C GLU A 57 5.08 -3.09 11.37
N ARG A 58 3.82 -2.72 11.11
CA ARG A 58 2.65 -3.36 11.74
C ARG A 58 1.78 -4.14 10.76
N GLY A 59 2.26 -4.35 9.53
CA GLY A 59 1.50 -5.12 8.55
C GLY A 59 2.06 -5.07 7.13
N LYS A 60 1.21 -5.45 6.19
CA LYS A 60 1.49 -5.35 4.76
C LYS A 60 0.24 -4.92 3.99
N ALA A 61 0.46 -4.25 2.86
CA ALA A 61 -0.60 -3.88 1.93
C ALA A 61 -0.23 -4.34 0.53
N ILE A 62 -1.22 -4.81 -0.23
CA ILE A 62 -1.13 -4.99 -1.68
C ILE A 62 -2.13 -4.01 -2.28
N VAL A 63 -1.68 -3.13 -3.15
CA VAL A 63 -2.53 -2.14 -3.84
C VAL A 63 -2.54 -2.49 -5.32
N LYS A 64 -3.72 -2.59 -5.91
CA LYS A 64 -3.94 -2.59 -7.36
C LYS A 64 -4.53 -1.24 -7.70
N PHE A 65 -3.92 -0.50 -8.62
CA PHE A 65 -4.45 0.81 -9.00
C PHE A 65 -4.25 1.11 -10.48
N LYS A 66 -5.07 2.05 -10.98
CA LYS A 66 -4.84 2.75 -12.24
C LYS A 66 -4.45 4.20 -11.93
N GLU A 67 -3.48 4.75 -12.64
CA GLU A 67 -3.05 6.14 -12.43
C GLU A 67 -4.23 7.12 -12.62
N GLY A 68 -4.41 8.06 -11.67
CA GLY A 68 -5.51 9.02 -11.70
C GLY A 68 -6.93 8.40 -11.66
N GLY A 69 -7.04 7.14 -11.26
CA GLY A 69 -8.28 6.36 -11.30
C GLY A 69 -8.54 5.58 -10.01
N GLU A 70 -9.22 4.45 -10.13
CA GLU A 70 -9.59 3.61 -9.00
C GLU A 70 -8.41 2.78 -8.49
N ALA A 71 -8.36 2.60 -7.17
CA ALA A 71 -7.43 1.75 -6.46
C ALA A 71 -8.14 0.87 -5.43
N ILE A 72 -7.60 -0.34 -5.27
CA ILE A 72 -8.03 -1.31 -4.27
C ILE A 72 -6.81 -1.77 -3.49
N ALA A 73 -6.86 -1.62 -2.18
CA ALA A 73 -5.83 -2.11 -1.25
C ALA A 73 -6.34 -3.29 -0.42
N LEU A 74 -5.61 -4.39 -0.45
CA LEU A 74 -5.74 -5.51 0.48
C LEU A 74 -4.72 -5.34 1.61
N VAL A 75 -5.20 -5.14 2.83
CA VAL A 75 -4.38 -4.83 4.00
C VAL A 75 -4.42 -5.97 5.01
N LYS A 76 -3.25 -6.41 5.49
CA LYS A 76 -3.10 -7.40 6.57
C LYS A 76 -2.27 -6.79 7.70
N LYS A 77 -2.87 -6.60 8.87
CA LYS A 77 -2.15 -6.24 10.10
C LYS A 77 -1.51 -7.46 10.75
N TYR A 78 -0.31 -7.30 11.28
CA TYR A 78 0.30 -8.30 12.15
C TYR A 78 -0.41 -8.31 13.50
N LYS A 79 -0.65 -9.49 14.06
CA LYS A 79 -1.08 -9.57 15.46
C LYS A 79 0.14 -9.18 16.30
N ARG A 80 -0.02 -8.27 17.25
CA ARG A 80 0.99 -7.98 18.27
C ARG A 80 1.18 -9.27 19.07
N THR A 81 2.18 -10.07 18.74
CA THR A 81 2.65 -11.11 19.66
C THR A 81 3.54 -10.39 20.65
N PHE A 82 2.99 -9.99 21.79
CA PHE A 82 3.80 -9.65 22.96
C PHE A 82 4.47 -10.95 23.43
N ARG A 83 5.62 -11.28 22.86
CA ARG A 83 6.52 -12.26 23.47
C ARG A 83 7.48 -11.45 24.32
N ILE A 84 6.99 -11.04 25.48
CA ILE A 84 7.84 -10.52 26.55
C ILE A 84 8.67 -11.73 26.97
N TRP A 85 9.95 -11.72 26.62
CA TRP A 85 10.91 -12.59 27.29
C TRP A 85 11.19 -11.91 28.64
N ILE A 86 10.64 -12.49 29.70
CA ILE A 86 11.09 -12.28 31.08
C ILE A 86 12.21 -13.29 31.30
#